data_AF-A0A6A6NSR6-F1
#
_entry.id   AF-A0A6A6NSR6-F1
#
_cell.length_a   1.000
_cell.length_b   1.000
_cell.length_c   1.000
_cell.angle_alpha   90.00
_cell.angle_beta   90.00
_cell.angle_gamma   90.00
#
_symmetry.space_group_name_H-M   'P 1'
#
loop_
_entity.id
_entity.type
_entity.pdbx_description
1 polymer ?
#
loop_
_entity_poly.entity_id
_entity_poly.type
_entity_poly.pdbx_seq_one_letter_code
_entity_poly.pdbx_strand_id
1 'polypeptide(L)'
;MGELVDCYAVEIPIKSSNVVLNLVKRSIRDFDSIPLLHLRRLAKPAYLPAHLRVQLPSSDNSPSPTDASTSTGSDTSPSISRSTSPASPTGSPPPTATPRPQTIVLLVCPIHLVSSERLTAILSTAAPFLPSPTLQVSPYPLKLLTLPAPLHPPTTGQAASSWTATHWPTVYKRNNPFGAHPAIVSRAESEIKDVAGKWLQLAQSVGQVCKEQGWGIGAGCVIVERSGGNNGKERSQTPTKKWERVVAVAGDARWYGRPDGTNTAATSQVESNPLAHAVMRAIAMVANKRLALGSDPSKKEQLLSSEPDYPFLSKPLTPLEARYASTTDNLSHNGYLCLDLELYVSHEPCVGCAMAALHSRFGRLVFGRRMQRTGALVAEVQAGKAFVDGGLGYGLFWRPELNWKGLVWQFQREVDTDGSEVCEENGADEPFSEETSV
;
A
#
# COMPACT_ATOMS: atom_id res chain seq x y z
N MET A 1 1.79 -11.49 -17.48
CA MET A 1 2.99 -12.33 -17.21
C MET A 1 3.92 -11.51 -16.34
N GLY A 2 4.48 -12.10 -15.28
CA GLY A 2 5.38 -11.37 -14.38
C GLY A 2 6.73 -11.12 -15.04
N GLU A 3 7.25 -9.90 -14.91
CA GLU A 3 8.59 -9.54 -15.35
C GLU A 3 9.65 -10.37 -14.60
N LEU A 4 10.67 -10.84 -15.31
CA LEU A 4 11.74 -11.68 -14.77
C LEU A 4 13.05 -10.88 -14.75
N VAL A 5 13.87 -11.11 -13.73
CA VAL A 5 15.20 -10.55 -13.59
C VAL A 5 16.22 -11.68 -13.37
N ASP A 6 17.29 -11.67 -14.15
CA ASP A 6 18.36 -12.66 -13.99
C ASP A 6 19.17 -12.36 -12.73
N CYS A 7 19.31 -13.38 -11.88
CA CYS A 7 20.00 -13.30 -10.60
C CYS A 7 21.12 -14.34 -10.50
N TYR A 8 22.18 -13.99 -9.79
CA TYR A 8 23.20 -14.93 -9.36
C TYR A 8 22.77 -15.71 -8.11
N ALA A 9 23.09 -16.99 -8.07
CA ALA A 9 22.99 -17.82 -6.89
C ALA A 9 24.25 -18.67 -6.69
N VAL A 10 24.59 -18.98 -5.43
CA VAL A 10 25.79 -19.73 -5.08
C VAL A 10 25.47 -20.80 -4.04
N GLU A 11 25.99 -22.00 -4.23
CA GLU A 11 25.92 -23.06 -3.21
C GLU A 11 27.02 -22.85 -2.16
N ILE A 12 26.62 -22.93 -0.89
CA ILE A 12 27.52 -22.77 0.25
C ILE A 12 27.18 -23.79 1.36
N PRO A 13 28.16 -24.22 2.17
CA PRO A 13 27.89 -24.93 3.41
C PRO A 13 27.00 -24.08 4.33
N ILE A 14 26.02 -24.72 4.99
CA ILE A 14 25.05 -24.02 5.87
C ILE A 14 25.75 -23.18 6.93
N LYS A 15 26.85 -23.66 7.52
CA LYS A 15 27.60 -22.95 8.57
C LYS A 15 28.23 -21.64 8.09
N SER A 16 28.43 -21.47 6.79
CA SER A 16 29.06 -20.29 6.19
C SER A 16 28.07 -19.27 5.65
N SER A 17 26.75 -19.51 5.78
CA SER A 17 25.71 -18.66 5.16
C SER A 17 25.80 -17.20 5.56
N ASN A 18 25.94 -16.92 6.86
CA ASN A 18 25.97 -15.55 7.37
C ASN A 18 27.25 -14.81 6.98
N VAL A 19 28.39 -15.51 6.95
CA VAL A 19 29.69 -14.93 6.55
C VAL A 19 29.63 -14.48 5.10
N VAL A 20 29.17 -15.37 4.21
CA VAL A 20 29.06 -15.08 2.78
C VAL A 20 28.01 -14.01 2.50
N LEU A 21 26.84 -14.07 3.16
CA LEU A 21 25.80 -13.05 3.00
C LEU A 21 26.27 -11.66 3.43
N ASN A 22 26.97 -11.54 4.56
CA ASN A 22 27.49 -10.26 5.04
C ASN A 22 28.61 -9.72 4.13
N LEU A 23 29.46 -10.62 3.60
CA LEU A 23 30.48 -10.27 2.61
C LEU A 23 29.86 -9.68 1.33
N VAL A 24 28.81 -10.32 0.81
CA VAL A 24 28.13 -9.84 -0.39
C VAL A 24 27.50 -8.48 -0.13
N LYS A 25 26.76 -8.33 0.97
CA LYS A 25 26.11 -7.07 1.37
C LYS A 25 27.08 -5.88 1.49
N ARG A 26 28.27 -6.11 2.05
CA ARG A 26 29.28 -5.03 2.22
C ARG A 26 30.05 -4.70 0.94
N SER A 27 30.12 -5.63 -0.01
CA SER A 27 31.03 -5.52 -1.18
C SER A 27 30.32 -5.10 -2.46
N ILE A 28 29.00 -5.31 -2.56
CA ILE A 28 28.19 -4.93 -3.72
C ILE A 28 27.47 -3.62 -3.42
N ARG A 29 27.69 -2.60 -4.26
CA ARG A 29 26.97 -1.32 -4.19
C ARG A 29 25.52 -1.54 -4.63
N ASP A 30 24.59 -0.82 -4.02
CA ASP A 30 23.17 -0.87 -4.36
C ASP A 30 22.56 -2.28 -4.29
N PHE A 31 23.12 -3.13 -3.43
CA PHE A 31 22.70 -4.53 -3.27
C PHE A 31 21.22 -4.70 -2.93
N ASP A 32 20.64 -3.73 -2.21
CA ASP A 32 19.23 -3.70 -1.83
C ASP A 32 18.36 -2.78 -2.72
N SER A 33 18.89 -2.32 -3.87
CA SER A 33 18.14 -1.47 -4.83
C SER A 33 16.90 -2.15 -5.41
N ILE A 34 16.96 -3.47 -5.60
CA ILE A 34 15.83 -4.30 -6.04
C ILE A 34 15.41 -5.19 -4.87
N PRO A 35 14.33 -4.83 -4.13
CA PRO A 35 13.90 -5.57 -2.96
C PRO A 35 13.22 -6.90 -3.35
N LEU A 36 14.02 -7.96 -3.50
CA LEU A 36 13.54 -9.34 -3.75
C LEU A 36 13.05 -10.04 -2.47
N LEU A 37 12.23 -9.36 -1.67
CA LEU A 37 11.76 -9.85 -0.36
C LEU A 37 10.77 -11.00 -0.44
N HIS A 38 10.09 -11.17 -1.57
CA HIS A 38 9.21 -12.29 -1.86
C HIS A 38 9.97 -13.56 -2.23
N LEU A 39 11.27 -13.50 -2.49
CA LEU A 39 12.11 -14.66 -2.78
C LEU A 39 12.85 -15.12 -1.54
N ARG A 40 12.92 -16.43 -1.33
CA ARG A 40 13.74 -16.99 -0.24
C ARG A 40 15.21 -16.77 -0.57
N ARG A 41 15.87 -15.87 0.15
CA ARG A 41 17.30 -15.59 -0.07
C ARG A 41 18.19 -16.82 0.16
N LEU A 42 17.78 -17.72 1.06
CA LEU A 42 18.45 -18.99 1.32
C LEU A 42 17.46 -20.13 1.06
N ALA A 43 17.84 -21.09 0.21
CA ALA A 43 17.02 -22.23 -0.18
C ALA A 43 17.81 -23.54 -0.07
N LYS A 44 17.22 -24.56 0.57
CA LYS A 44 17.83 -25.90 0.56
C LYS A 44 17.70 -26.51 -0.84
N PRO A 45 18.69 -27.28 -1.32
CA PRO A 45 18.65 -27.91 -2.65
C PRO A 45 17.35 -28.69 -2.95
N ALA A 46 16.79 -29.36 -1.95
CA ALA A 46 15.53 -30.12 -2.07
C ALA A 46 14.31 -29.27 -2.51
N TYR A 47 14.31 -27.97 -2.17
CA TYR A 47 13.20 -27.06 -2.50
C TYR A 47 13.41 -26.30 -3.80
N LEU A 48 14.54 -26.50 -4.50
CA LEU A 48 14.80 -25.84 -5.78
C LEU A 48 14.08 -26.57 -6.94
N PRO A 49 13.80 -25.88 -8.06
CA PRO A 49 13.39 -26.50 -9.30
C PRO A 49 14.34 -27.61 -9.78
N ALA A 50 13.80 -28.64 -10.43
CA ALA A 50 14.58 -29.80 -10.89
C ALA A 50 15.77 -29.42 -11.78
N HIS A 51 15.59 -28.47 -12.70
CA HIS A 51 16.65 -28.02 -13.61
C HIS A 51 17.81 -27.31 -12.88
N LEU A 52 17.56 -26.66 -11.73
CA LEU A 52 18.61 -26.08 -10.90
C LEU A 52 19.30 -27.13 -10.02
N ARG A 53 18.57 -28.15 -9.57
CA ARG A 53 19.17 -29.26 -8.80
C ARG A 53 20.23 -30.02 -9.59
N VAL A 54 19.99 -30.26 -10.87
CA VAL A 54 20.96 -30.93 -11.77
C VAL A 54 22.24 -30.12 -11.96
N GLN A 55 22.16 -28.79 -11.83
CA GLN A 55 23.33 -27.92 -11.91
C GLN A 55 24.12 -27.86 -10.61
N LEU A 56 23.61 -28.38 -9.49
CA LEU A 56 24.35 -28.45 -8.23
C LEU A 56 25.19 -29.73 -8.17
N PRO A 57 26.42 -29.72 -7.64
CA PRO A 57 27.17 -30.93 -7.34
C PRO A 57 26.32 -31.89 -6.49
N SER A 58 26.20 -33.14 -6.92
CA SER A 58 25.25 -34.13 -6.39
C SER A 58 25.22 -34.17 -4.86
N SER A 59 24.16 -33.60 -4.29
CA SER A 59 23.70 -33.90 -2.95
C SER A 59 22.71 -35.06 -3.07
N ASP A 60 23.23 -36.29 -3.08
CA ASP A 60 22.41 -37.47 -2.84
C ASP A 60 21.90 -37.40 -1.40
N ASN A 61 20.74 -36.77 -1.25
CA ASN A 61 19.85 -36.90 -0.12
C ASN A 61 18.44 -36.82 -0.68
N SER A 62 17.97 -37.91 -1.26
CA SER A 62 16.55 -38.19 -1.43
C SER A 62 15.92 -38.33 -0.03
N PRO A 63 14.97 -37.47 0.38
CA PRO A 63 14.06 -37.84 1.46
C PRO A 63 13.00 -38.77 0.86
N SER A 64 12.85 -39.96 1.43
CA SER A 64 11.72 -40.85 1.20
C SER A 64 10.39 -40.09 1.46
N PRO A 65 9.33 -40.30 0.65
CA PRO A 65 8.08 -39.56 0.79
C PRO A 65 7.20 -40.24 1.84
N THR A 66 7.45 -39.94 3.12
CA THR A 66 6.48 -40.16 4.20
C THR A 66 6.66 -39.06 5.21
N ASP A 67 5.84 -38.01 5.10
CA ASP A 67 5.20 -37.30 6.22
C ASP A 67 4.48 -36.07 5.67
N ALA A 68 3.37 -36.35 4.99
CA ALA A 68 2.24 -35.44 4.96
C ALA A 68 1.27 -35.93 6.03
N SER A 69 1.41 -35.45 7.27
CA SER A 69 0.39 -35.60 8.29
C SER A 69 0.16 -34.28 9.01
N THR A 70 -1.02 -33.76 8.70
CA THR A 70 -1.85 -32.79 9.39
C THR A 70 -1.67 -32.82 10.91
N SER A 71 -1.28 -31.69 11.49
CA SER A 71 -1.35 -31.47 12.94
C SER A 71 -2.80 -31.14 13.35
N THR A 72 -3.51 -32.14 13.84
CA THR A 72 -4.64 -31.97 14.78
C THR A 72 -4.26 -32.70 16.06
N GLY A 73 -4.19 -31.97 17.17
CA GLY A 73 -3.76 -32.50 18.45
C GLY A 73 -4.82 -33.36 19.13
N SER A 74 -4.37 -34.35 19.90
CA SER A 74 -4.96 -34.77 21.17
C SER A 74 -4.08 -35.83 21.87
N ASP A 75 -3.77 -35.52 23.12
CA ASP A 75 -3.33 -36.33 24.27
C ASP A 75 -3.19 -37.86 24.12
N THR A 76 -2.01 -38.38 24.51
CA THR A 76 -1.77 -39.28 25.68
C THR A 76 -0.41 -39.99 25.57
N SER A 77 0.34 -40.03 26.69
CA SER A 77 1.58 -40.82 26.89
C SER A 77 1.28 -42.12 27.65
N PRO A 78 2.26 -43.00 27.96
CA PRO A 78 2.97 -43.92 27.06
C PRO A 78 2.88 -45.39 27.57
N SER A 79 3.32 -46.38 26.80
CA SER A 79 3.59 -47.73 27.36
C SER A 79 4.84 -48.39 26.77
N ILE A 80 5.56 -49.02 27.68
CA ILE A 80 6.90 -49.61 27.58
C ILE A 80 6.80 -51.02 27.02
N SER A 81 7.73 -51.44 26.14
CA SER A 81 8.17 -52.84 26.09
C SER A 81 9.62 -52.95 25.63
N ARG A 82 10.45 -53.52 26.50
CA ARG A 82 11.82 -53.98 26.23
C ARG A 82 11.75 -55.31 25.48
N SER A 83 12.65 -55.54 24.54
CA SER A 83 13.16 -56.89 24.29
C SER A 83 14.63 -56.83 23.89
N THR A 84 15.36 -57.78 24.44
CA THR A 84 16.82 -57.93 24.52
C THR A 84 17.38 -58.77 23.38
N SER A 85 18.68 -58.53 23.10
CA SER A 85 19.59 -59.02 22.05
C SER A 85 19.72 -60.55 21.86
N PRO A 86 20.48 -61.03 20.83
CA PRO A 86 21.90 -61.33 21.08
C PRO A 86 22.87 -61.01 19.92
N ALA A 87 24.16 -61.23 20.20
CA ALA A 87 25.35 -60.62 19.59
C ALA A 87 25.90 -61.24 18.29
N SER A 88 26.57 -60.36 17.52
CA SER A 88 27.76 -60.45 16.63
C SER A 88 28.08 -61.70 15.79
N PRO A 89 28.63 -61.50 14.57
CA PRO A 89 30.09 -61.60 14.49
C PRO A 89 30.78 -60.50 13.67
N THR A 90 32.06 -60.37 14.01
CA THR A 90 33.16 -59.57 13.44
C THR A 90 33.16 -59.38 11.92
N GLY A 91 33.10 -58.12 11.49
CA GLY A 91 33.48 -57.67 10.16
C GLY A 91 34.01 -56.23 10.26
N SER A 92 35.24 -56.02 9.80
CA SER A 92 35.92 -54.72 9.75
C SER A 92 35.04 -53.67 9.06
N PRO A 93 34.82 -52.47 9.61
CA PRO A 93 34.08 -51.44 8.89
C PRO A 93 34.94 -50.89 7.73
N PRO A 94 34.37 -50.66 6.53
CA PRO A 94 35.05 -49.93 5.47
C PRO A 94 35.30 -48.48 5.90
N PRO A 95 36.27 -47.76 5.30
CA PRO A 95 36.61 -46.41 5.75
C PRO A 95 35.39 -45.49 5.69
N THR A 96 35.00 -45.00 6.85
CA THR A 96 33.88 -44.09 7.07
C THR A 96 34.06 -42.86 6.17
N ALA A 97 33.27 -42.78 5.10
CA ALA A 97 33.19 -41.57 4.29
C ALA A 97 32.83 -40.40 5.20
N THR A 98 33.66 -39.37 5.23
CA THR A 98 33.40 -38.16 6.00
C THR A 98 32.02 -37.60 5.60
N PRO A 99 31.13 -37.27 6.55
CA PRO A 99 29.81 -36.75 6.22
C PRO A 99 29.96 -35.44 5.45
N ARG A 100 29.49 -35.39 4.20
CA ARG A 100 29.51 -34.17 3.40
C ARG A 100 28.73 -33.08 4.15
N PRO A 101 29.26 -31.84 4.22
CA PRO A 101 28.58 -30.77 4.93
C PRO A 101 27.23 -30.48 4.27
N GLN A 102 26.19 -30.29 5.08
CA GLN A 102 24.89 -29.86 4.57
C GLN A 102 25.04 -28.51 3.84
N THR A 103 24.52 -28.43 2.62
CA THR A 103 24.64 -27.25 1.75
C THR A 103 23.32 -26.49 1.64
N ILE A 104 23.42 -25.21 1.30
CA ILE A 104 22.30 -24.31 1.04
C ILE A 104 22.68 -23.40 -0.13
N VAL A 105 21.69 -23.03 -0.94
CA VAL A 105 21.89 -22.13 -2.06
C VAL A 105 21.46 -20.73 -1.65
N LEU A 106 22.37 -19.77 -1.80
CA LEU A 106 22.17 -18.36 -1.52
C LEU A 106 21.86 -17.63 -2.83
N LEU A 107 20.70 -16.98 -2.89
CA LEU A 107 20.39 -15.98 -3.91
C LEU A 107 21.18 -14.70 -3.58
N VAL A 108 22.05 -14.28 -4.49
CA VAL A 108 23.00 -13.18 -4.27
C VAL A 108 22.36 -11.87 -4.69
N CYS A 109 22.39 -11.54 -5.98
CA CYS A 109 21.91 -10.28 -6.53
C CYS A 109 21.60 -10.40 -8.03
N PRO A 110 20.86 -9.43 -8.60
CA PRO A 110 20.70 -9.30 -10.04
C PRO A 110 22.02 -9.14 -10.80
N ILE A 111 22.11 -9.71 -12.00
CA ILE A 111 23.36 -9.76 -12.78
C ILE A 111 23.88 -8.39 -13.24
N HIS A 112 23.03 -7.37 -13.30
CA HIS A 112 23.42 -6.02 -13.71
C HIS A 112 24.13 -5.22 -12.60
N LEU A 113 24.10 -5.68 -11.35
CA LEU A 113 24.77 -4.99 -10.23
C LEU A 113 26.27 -5.34 -10.13
N VAL A 114 26.69 -6.50 -10.64
CA VAL A 114 28.08 -6.97 -10.55
C VAL A 114 28.39 -7.95 -11.67
N SER A 115 29.59 -7.89 -12.26
CA SER A 115 30.02 -8.90 -13.22
C SER A 115 30.31 -10.25 -12.54
N SER A 116 30.17 -11.36 -13.26
CA SER A 116 30.46 -12.71 -12.75
C SER A 116 31.90 -12.86 -12.26
N GLU A 117 32.86 -12.25 -12.97
CA GLU A 117 34.27 -12.22 -12.59
C GLU A 117 34.50 -11.49 -11.27
N ARG A 118 33.87 -10.31 -11.12
CA ARG A 118 34.00 -9.51 -9.90
C ARG A 118 33.36 -10.20 -8.71
N LEU A 119 32.19 -10.81 -8.89
CA LEU A 119 31.51 -11.57 -7.84
C LEU A 119 32.33 -12.79 -7.41
N THR A 120 32.89 -13.52 -8.38
CA THR A 120 33.79 -14.65 -8.12
C THR A 120 35.00 -14.20 -7.31
N ALA A 121 35.66 -13.11 -7.71
CA ALA A 121 36.79 -12.55 -6.99
C ALA A 121 36.44 -12.14 -5.55
N ILE A 122 35.25 -11.55 -5.33
CA ILE A 122 34.77 -11.22 -3.98
C ILE A 122 34.57 -12.47 -3.14
N LEU A 123 33.86 -13.48 -3.66
CA LEU A 123 33.55 -14.71 -2.93
C LEU A 123 34.81 -15.50 -2.57
N SER A 124 35.83 -15.54 -3.44
CA SER A 124 37.11 -16.20 -3.17
C SER A 124 37.93 -15.59 -2.03
N THR A 125 37.59 -14.39 -1.55
CA THR A 125 38.32 -13.71 -0.46
C THR A 125 37.91 -14.17 0.94
N ALA A 126 36.88 -15.01 1.08
CA ALA A 126 36.36 -15.43 2.37
C ALA A 126 36.14 -16.95 2.46
N ALA A 127 36.18 -17.48 3.68
CA ALA A 127 35.72 -18.83 3.95
C ALA A 127 34.25 -18.97 3.50
N PRO A 128 33.86 -20.08 2.84
CA PRO A 128 34.59 -21.35 2.70
C PRO A 128 35.44 -21.47 1.41
N PHE A 129 35.48 -20.42 0.59
CA PHE A 129 36.14 -20.44 -0.73
C PHE A 129 37.61 -20.05 -0.65
N LEU A 130 38.03 -19.43 0.45
CA LEU A 130 39.42 -19.06 0.69
C LEU A 130 40.31 -20.32 0.77
N PRO A 131 41.39 -20.41 -0.02
CA PRO A 131 42.40 -21.44 0.16
C PRO A 131 43.08 -21.25 1.52
N SER A 132 42.94 -22.21 2.44
CA SER A 132 43.63 -22.15 3.73
C SER A 132 45.02 -22.78 3.60
N PRO A 133 46.12 -22.04 3.83
CA PRO A 133 47.46 -22.63 3.89
C PRO A 133 47.76 -23.37 5.21
N THR A 134 46.91 -23.21 6.23
CA THR A 134 47.14 -23.72 7.60
C THR A 134 46.28 -24.93 7.99
N LEU A 135 45.19 -25.20 7.28
CA LEU A 135 44.33 -26.37 7.47
C LEU A 135 44.38 -27.22 6.20
N GLN A 136 44.65 -28.52 6.30
CA GLN A 136 44.64 -29.50 5.18
C GLN A 136 43.20 -29.76 4.65
N VAL A 137 42.42 -28.71 4.43
CA VAL A 137 41.05 -28.77 3.91
C VAL A 137 41.03 -28.04 2.58
N SER A 138 40.73 -28.77 1.50
CA SER A 138 40.54 -28.17 0.18
C SER A 138 39.42 -27.11 0.23
N PRO A 139 39.59 -25.95 -0.43
CA PRO A 139 38.55 -24.91 -0.46
C PRO A 139 37.25 -25.49 -1.04
N TYR A 140 36.12 -25.01 -0.54
CA TYR A 140 34.83 -25.44 -1.07
C TYR A 140 34.68 -24.98 -2.52
N PRO A 141 34.18 -25.83 -3.45
CA PRO A 141 34.07 -25.45 -4.86
C PRO A 141 33.10 -24.27 -5.03
N LEU A 142 33.58 -23.19 -5.64
CA LEU A 142 32.78 -22.03 -5.97
C LEU A 142 32.08 -22.26 -7.32
N LYS A 143 30.76 -22.48 -7.30
CA LYS A 143 29.93 -22.57 -8.49
C LYS A 143 28.87 -21.48 -8.48
N LEU A 144 28.96 -20.58 -9.44
CA LEU A 144 27.97 -19.53 -9.67
C LEU A 144 26.89 -20.04 -10.62
N LEU A 145 25.63 -19.88 -10.21
CA LEU A 145 24.46 -20.16 -11.03
C LEU A 145 23.84 -18.84 -11.46
N THR A 146 23.31 -18.80 -12.68
CA THR A 146 22.48 -17.70 -13.15
C THR A 146 21.08 -18.23 -13.41
N LEU A 147 20.06 -17.57 -12.87
CA LEU A 147 18.68 -18.00 -13.01
C LEU A 147 17.71 -16.81 -13.14
N PRO A 148 16.63 -16.97 -13.92
CA PRO A 148 15.57 -15.98 -14.00
C PRO A 148 14.72 -16.04 -12.71
N ALA A 149 14.61 -14.92 -12.03
CA ALA A 149 13.82 -14.76 -10.82
C ALA A 149 12.64 -13.79 -11.06
N PRO A 150 11.44 -14.05 -10.51
CA PRO A 150 10.33 -13.10 -10.62
C PRO A 150 10.67 -11.76 -9.97
N LEU A 151 10.56 -10.67 -10.72
CA LEU A 151 10.85 -9.31 -10.22
C LEU A 151 9.80 -8.86 -9.20
N HIS A 152 8.54 -9.22 -9.44
CA HIS A 152 7.40 -8.83 -8.61
C HIS A 152 6.92 -9.98 -7.71
N PRO A 153 6.32 -9.66 -6.55
CA PRO A 153 5.72 -10.66 -5.67
C PRO A 153 4.57 -11.42 -6.32
N PRO A 154 4.31 -12.67 -5.92
CA PRO A 154 3.14 -13.41 -6.37
C PRO A 154 1.88 -12.78 -5.78
N THR A 155 0.85 -12.59 -6.62
CA THR A 155 -0.45 -12.07 -6.20
C THR A 155 -1.39 -13.15 -5.66
N THR A 156 -1.10 -14.43 -5.94
CA THR A 156 -1.88 -15.58 -5.48
C THR A 156 -0.97 -16.70 -4.95
N GLY A 157 -1.52 -17.55 -4.08
CA GLY A 157 -0.80 -18.73 -3.59
C GLY A 157 -0.45 -19.71 -4.71
N GLN A 158 -1.33 -19.89 -5.69
CA GLN A 158 -1.08 -20.74 -6.86
C GLN A 158 0.09 -20.21 -7.71
N ALA A 159 0.16 -18.89 -7.94
CA ALA A 159 1.29 -18.28 -8.64
C ALA A 159 2.61 -18.52 -7.90
N ALA A 160 2.60 -18.39 -6.57
CA ALA A 160 3.80 -18.65 -5.76
C ALA A 160 4.26 -20.11 -5.82
N SER A 161 3.33 -21.07 -5.81
CA SER A 161 3.64 -22.50 -5.98
C SER A 161 4.21 -22.79 -7.36
N SER A 162 3.61 -22.22 -8.42
CA SER A 162 4.12 -22.35 -9.79
C SER A 162 5.55 -21.79 -9.90
N TRP A 163 5.78 -20.57 -9.40
CA TRP A 163 7.10 -19.95 -9.47
C TRP A 163 8.16 -20.65 -8.62
N THR A 164 7.77 -21.24 -7.50
CA THR A 164 8.66 -22.09 -6.69
C THR A 164 9.08 -23.34 -7.46
N ALA A 165 8.18 -23.93 -8.25
CA ALA A 165 8.47 -25.09 -9.06
C ALA A 165 9.31 -24.77 -10.31
N THR A 166 9.13 -23.58 -10.91
CA THR A 166 9.73 -23.24 -12.21
C THR A 166 10.90 -22.27 -12.16
N HIS A 167 11.00 -21.38 -11.16
CA HIS A 167 12.00 -20.30 -11.12
C HIS A 167 12.84 -20.34 -9.84
N TRP A 168 12.25 -19.97 -8.70
CA TRP A 168 12.94 -19.88 -7.42
C TRP A 168 11.93 -19.96 -6.26
N PRO A 169 12.31 -20.54 -5.10
CA PRO A 169 11.43 -20.60 -3.94
C PRO A 169 10.88 -19.24 -3.53
N THR A 170 9.57 -19.10 -3.69
CA THR A 170 8.85 -17.84 -3.53
C THR A 170 7.94 -17.91 -2.30
N VAL A 171 7.96 -16.87 -1.48
CA VAL A 171 7.12 -16.71 -0.30
C VAL A 171 5.88 -15.91 -0.68
N TYR A 172 4.73 -16.56 -0.65
CA TYR A 172 3.45 -15.87 -0.67
C TYR A 172 3.10 -15.39 0.73
N LYS A 173 3.00 -14.07 0.90
CA LYS A 173 2.42 -13.44 2.09
C LYS A 173 1.03 -12.94 1.72
N ARG A 174 0.00 -13.45 2.39
CA ARG A 174 -1.40 -13.00 2.19
C ARG A 174 -1.55 -11.50 2.46
N ASN A 175 -0.72 -10.98 3.36
CA ASN A 175 -0.40 -9.57 3.52
C ASN A 175 0.75 -9.19 2.57
N ASN A 176 0.42 -8.87 1.33
CA ASN A 176 1.38 -8.44 0.30
C ASN A 176 2.23 -7.26 0.82
N PRO A 177 3.58 -7.35 0.84
CA PRO A 177 4.44 -6.24 1.29
C PRO A 177 4.45 -5.04 0.33
N PHE A 178 3.99 -5.21 -0.91
CA PHE A 178 4.05 -4.21 -1.98
C PHE A 178 2.71 -3.55 -2.28
N GLY A 179 1.66 -3.81 -1.50
CA GLY A 179 0.35 -3.24 -1.76
C GLY A 179 -0.84 -3.91 -1.09
N ALA A 180 -2.02 -3.29 -1.15
CA ALA A 180 -3.24 -3.92 -0.67
C ALA A 180 -3.53 -5.19 -1.49
N HIS A 181 -3.93 -6.26 -0.80
CA HIS A 181 -4.30 -7.51 -1.45
C HIS A 181 -5.50 -7.28 -2.40
N PRO A 182 -5.54 -7.86 -3.61
CA PRO A 182 -6.61 -7.62 -4.58
C PRO A 182 -8.03 -7.83 -4.02
N ALA A 183 -8.22 -8.83 -3.16
CA ALA A 183 -9.51 -9.03 -2.48
C ALA A 183 -9.93 -7.87 -1.55
N ILE A 184 -8.97 -7.18 -0.91
CA ILE A 184 -9.27 -5.99 -0.09
C ILE A 184 -9.70 -4.84 -1.00
N VAL A 185 -9.00 -4.66 -2.13
CA VAL A 185 -9.32 -3.63 -3.12
C VAL A 185 -10.71 -3.88 -3.71
N SER A 186 -10.98 -5.10 -4.19
CA SER A 186 -12.27 -5.48 -4.79
C SER A 186 -13.44 -5.36 -3.80
N ARG A 187 -13.24 -5.76 -2.53
CA ARG A 187 -14.25 -5.54 -1.49
C ARG A 187 -14.51 -4.06 -1.27
N ALA A 188 -13.46 -3.27 -1.08
CA ALA A 188 -13.61 -1.83 -0.85
C ALA A 188 -14.25 -1.11 -2.05
N GLU A 189 -13.91 -1.51 -3.25
CA GLU A 189 -14.51 -1.03 -4.50
C GLU A 189 -16.01 -1.35 -4.55
N SER A 190 -16.41 -2.58 -4.24
CA SER A 190 -17.84 -2.96 -4.19
C SER A 190 -18.65 -2.17 -3.14
N GLU A 191 -18.00 -1.68 -2.09
CA GLU A 191 -18.67 -0.88 -1.05
C GLU A 191 -18.88 0.59 -1.46
N ILE A 192 -18.06 1.12 -2.37
CA ILE A 192 -18.13 2.53 -2.79
C ILE A 192 -18.74 2.72 -4.18
N LYS A 193 -18.73 1.68 -5.04
CA LYS A 193 -19.10 1.78 -6.46
C LYS A 193 -20.45 2.48 -6.68
N ASP A 194 -21.47 2.07 -5.95
CA ASP A 194 -22.84 2.55 -6.15
C ASP A 194 -23.09 3.95 -5.57
N VAL A 195 -22.28 4.38 -4.61
CA VAL A 195 -22.47 5.67 -3.90
C VAL A 195 -21.45 6.74 -4.27
N ALA A 196 -20.34 6.37 -4.92
CA ALA A 196 -19.26 7.29 -5.26
C ALA A 196 -19.73 8.45 -6.15
N GLY A 197 -20.61 8.17 -7.13
CA GLY A 197 -21.18 9.19 -8.00
C GLY A 197 -21.93 10.28 -7.24
N LYS A 198 -22.77 9.89 -6.28
CA LYS A 198 -23.53 10.81 -5.40
C LYS A 198 -22.60 11.74 -4.63
N TRP A 199 -21.55 11.21 -4.01
CA TRP A 199 -20.64 12.01 -3.19
C TRP A 199 -19.74 12.92 -4.04
N LEU A 200 -19.34 12.47 -5.23
CA LEU A 200 -18.61 13.30 -6.18
C LEU A 200 -19.47 14.42 -6.77
N GLN A 201 -20.75 14.17 -7.01
CA GLN A 201 -21.69 15.21 -7.42
C GLN A 201 -21.82 16.28 -6.34
N LEU A 202 -21.98 15.89 -5.07
CA LEU A 202 -21.99 16.84 -3.95
C LEU A 202 -20.66 17.62 -3.86
N ALA A 203 -19.52 16.96 -4.05
CA ALA A 203 -18.22 17.62 -4.09
C ALA A 203 -18.11 18.64 -5.25
N GLN A 204 -18.71 18.34 -6.42
CA GLN A 204 -18.79 19.27 -7.54
C GLN A 204 -19.69 20.47 -7.21
N SER A 205 -20.89 20.23 -6.66
CA SER A 205 -21.83 21.30 -6.29
C SER A 205 -21.23 22.28 -5.28
N VAL A 206 -20.58 21.77 -4.21
CA VAL A 206 -19.94 22.64 -3.21
C VAL A 206 -18.80 23.46 -3.82
N GLY A 207 -18.00 22.86 -4.70
CA GLY A 207 -16.96 23.59 -5.43
C GLY A 207 -17.54 24.67 -6.34
N GLN A 208 -18.61 24.35 -7.06
CA GLN A 208 -19.28 25.25 -8.00
C GLN A 208 -19.89 26.47 -7.30
N VAL A 209 -20.53 26.29 -6.15
CA VAL A 209 -21.05 27.42 -5.34
C VAL A 209 -19.92 28.39 -4.96
N CYS A 210 -18.75 27.90 -4.53
CA CYS A 210 -17.62 28.77 -4.22
C CYS A 210 -17.04 29.48 -5.47
N LYS A 211 -17.12 28.84 -6.65
CA LYS A 211 -16.69 29.45 -7.91
C LYS A 211 -17.63 30.56 -8.36
N GLU A 212 -18.94 30.37 -8.24
CA GLU A 212 -19.97 31.37 -8.58
C GLU A 212 -19.85 32.62 -7.71
N GLN A 213 -19.45 32.46 -6.45
CA GLN A 213 -19.14 33.56 -5.54
C GLN A 213 -17.77 34.22 -5.81
N GLY A 214 -16.97 33.70 -6.75
CA GLY A 214 -15.62 34.20 -7.03
C GLY A 214 -14.57 33.84 -5.99
N TRP A 215 -14.84 32.90 -5.08
CA TRP A 215 -13.95 32.54 -3.96
C TRP A 215 -12.92 31.48 -4.30
N GLY A 216 -13.10 30.71 -5.37
CA GLY A 216 -12.15 29.67 -5.77
C GLY A 216 -12.36 29.09 -7.16
N ILE A 217 -11.64 28.02 -7.45
CA ILE A 217 -11.51 27.47 -8.81
C ILE A 217 -12.59 26.46 -9.22
N GLY A 218 -13.59 26.20 -8.37
CA GLY A 218 -14.61 25.17 -8.63
C GLY A 218 -14.26 23.76 -8.16
N ALA A 219 -13.18 23.61 -7.39
CA ALA A 219 -12.85 22.34 -6.75
C ALA A 219 -13.59 22.24 -5.41
N GLY A 220 -14.30 21.14 -5.16
CA GLY A 220 -14.87 20.81 -3.86
C GLY A 220 -14.55 19.39 -3.39
N CYS A 221 -14.88 19.15 -2.12
CA CYS A 221 -14.49 18.00 -1.32
C CYS A 221 -15.62 17.59 -0.36
N VAL A 222 -15.82 16.29 -0.17
CA VAL A 222 -16.77 15.69 0.78
C VAL A 222 -16.06 14.60 1.58
N ILE A 223 -16.20 14.63 2.90
CA ILE A 223 -15.71 13.60 3.82
C ILE A 223 -16.89 12.80 4.32
N VAL A 224 -16.81 11.47 4.21
CA VAL A 224 -17.88 10.53 4.57
C VAL A 224 -17.38 9.53 5.59
N GLU A 225 -18.21 9.22 6.58
CA GLU A 225 -18.04 8.09 7.49
C GLU A 225 -18.99 6.96 7.09
N ARG A 226 -18.51 5.72 7.14
CA ARG A 226 -19.25 4.50 6.81
C ARG A 226 -19.30 3.54 8.00
N SER A 227 -20.45 2.90 8.18
CA SER A 227 -20.62 1.79 9.13
C SER A 227 -19.68 0.63 8.80
N GLY A 228 -18.77 0.30 9.72
CA GLY A 228 -17.78 -0.77 9.56
C GLY A 228 -16.31 -0.31 9.50
N GLY A 229 -16.03 1.00 9.50
CA GLY A 229 -14.68 1.52 9.78
C GLY A 229 -14.24 1.27 11.22
N ASN A 230 -12.93 1.29 11.53
CA ASN A 230 -12.47 1.03 12.91
C ASN A 230 -12.93 2.08 13.93
N ASN A 231 -13.35 3.26 13.47
CA ASN A 231 -13.86 4.36 14.31
C ASN A 231 -15.26 4.10 14.90
N GLY A 232 -15.97 3.09 14.40
CA GLY A 232 -17.35 2.76 14.80
C GLY A 232 -17.47 1.48 15.62
N LYS A 233 -16.41 1.00 16.27
CA LYS A 233 -16.49 -0.14 17.22
C LYS A 233 -17.15 0.28 18.54
N GLU A 234 -18.35 0.85 18.45
CA GLU A 234 -19.30 0.64 19.54
C GLU A 234 -19.77 -0.79 19.38
N ARG A 235 -19.42 -1.64 20.36
CA ARG A 235 -19.67 -3.08 20.38
C ARG A 235 -21.17 -3.34 20.59
N SER A 236 -22.04 -2.79 19.74
CA SER A 236 -23.45 -3.14 19.72
C SER A 236 -23.58 -4.54 19.13
N GLN A 237 -24.14 -5.45 19.92
CA GLN A 237 -24.30 -6.88 19.61
C GLN A 237 -25.42 -7.17 18.59
N THR A 238 -25.89 -6.17 17.86
CA THR A 238 -26.90 -6.33 16.81
C THR A 238 -26.30 -6.03 15.44
N PRO A 239 -26.68 -6.78 14.37
CA PRO A 239 -26.20 -6.51 13.01
C PRO A 239 -26.75 -5.16 12.57
N THR A 240 -25.98 -4.09 12.80
CA THR A 240 -26.38 -2.73 12.49
C THR A 240 -26.43 -2.55 10.97
N LYS A 241 -27.58 -2.05 10.49
CA LYS A 241 -27.83 -1.66 9.11
C LYS A 241 -26.64 -0.84 8.58
N LYS A 242 -26.12 -1.16 7.39
CA LYS A 242 -25.09 -0.34 6.73
C LYS A 242 -25.60 1.09 6.59
N TRP A 243 -24.79 2.06 6.97
CA TRP A 243 -25.09 3.49 6.85
C TRP A 243 -23.85 4.24 6.37
N GLU A 244 -24.08 5.34 5.64
CA GLU A 244 -23.06 6.33 5.31
C GLU A 244 -23.54 7.71 5.76
N ARG A 245 -22.60 8.56 6.18
CA ARG A 245 -22.92 9.89 6.70
C ARG A 245 -21.86 10.90 6.28
N VAL A 246 -22.31 12.04 5.78
CA VAL A 246 -21.41 13.16 5.48
C VAL A 246 -20.94 13.78 6.79
N VAL A 247 -19.62 13.85 6.96
CA VAL A 247 -18.97 14.45 8.13
C VAL A 247 -18.71 15.94 7.88
N ALA A 248 -18.14 16.28 6.72
CA ALA A 248 -17.81 17.65 6.34
C ALA A 248 -17.82 17.80 4.81
N VAL A 249 -18.13 19.00 4.33
CA VAL A 249 -18.02 19.39 2.92
C VAL A 249 -17.35 20.75 2.82
N ALA A 250 -16.53 20.97 1.79
CA ALA A 250 -15.89 22.25 1.57
C ALA A 250 -15.57 22.49 0.09
N GLY A 251 -15.69 23.73 -0.35
CA GLY A 251 -15.22 24.21 -1.65
C GLY A 251 -13.82 24.82 -1.56
N ASP A 252 -13.20 25.10 -2.69
CA ASP A 252 -11.97 25.88 -2.76
C ASP A 252 -12.29 27.35 -2.48
N ALA A 253 -11.56 27.98 -1.56
CA ALA A 253 -11.83 29.33 -1.07
C ALA A 253 -10.56 30.20 -1.06
N ARG A 254 -9.62 29.92 -1.97
CA ARG A 254 -8.31 30.60 -2.06
C ARG A 254 -8.39 32.11 -2.33
N TRP A 255 -9.53 32.60 -2.81
CA TRP A 255 -9.80 34.00 -3.10
C TRP A 255 -10.88 34.60 -2.18
N TYR A 256 -11.29 33.87 -1.14
CA TYR A 256 -12.22 34.38 -0.14
C TYR A 256 -11.68 35.65 0.54
N GLY A 257 -12.55 36.63 0.78
CA GLY A 257 -12.18 37.92 1.37
C GLY A 257 -11.60 38.94 0.37
N ARG A 258 -11.57 38.63 -0.93
CA ARG A 258 -11.23 39.63 -1.96
C ARG A 258 -12.36 40.67 -2.10
N PRO A 259 -12.05 41.99 -2.05
CA PRO A 259 -13.03 43.07 -2.18
C PRO A 259 -13.82 43.03 -3.48
N ASP A 260 -13.19 42.56 -4.56
CA ASP A 260 -13.83 42.43 -5.86
C ASP A 260 -13.79 40.97 -6.28
N GLY A 261 -14.96 40.33 -6.40
CA GLY A 261 -15.14 39.03 -7.04
C GLY A 261 -14.77 39.00 -8.54
N THR A 262 -14.04 40.01 -9.03
CA THR A 262 -13.55 40.10 -10.40
C THR A 262 -12.15 39.50 -10.51
N ASN A 263 -12.01 38.50 -11.37
CA ASN A 263 -10.76 37.85 -11.78
C ASN A 263 -9.80 38.77 -12.58
N THR A 264 -9.71 40.06 -12.28
CA THR A 264 -8.75 40.95 -12.94
C THR A 264 -7.40 40.83 -12.23
N ALA A 265 -6.50 40.05 -12.84
CA ALA A 265 -5.16 39.74 -12.35
C ALA A 265 -4.19 40.95 -12.20
N ALA A 266 -4.68 42.20 -12.21
CA ALA A 266 -3.85 43.38 -12.41
C ALA A 266 -3.77 44.38 -11.25
N THR A 267 -4.74 44.50 -10.33
CA THR A 267 -4.80 45.74 -9.51
C THR A 267 -5.36 45.66 -8.08
N SER A 268 -5.34 44.51 -7.39
CA SER A 268 -5.65 44.52 -5.95
C SER A 268 -4.75 43.59 -5.15
N GLN A 269 -4.01 44.18 -4.19
CA GLN A 269 -3.10 43.58 -3.23
C GLN A 269 -3.84 42.68 -2.19
N VAL A 270 -4.87 41.95 -2.59
CA VAL A 270 -5.53 40.99 -1.69
C VAL A 270 -4.95 39.62 -1.91
N GLU A 271 -4.09 39.25 -0.96
CA GLU A 271 -3.32 38.02 -0.91
C GLU A 271 -4.24 36.81 -1.08
N SER A 272 -4.01 36.03 -2.14
CA SER A 272 -4.66 34.72 -2.25
C SER A 272 -4.24 33.87 -1.06
N ASN A 273 -5.16 33.15 -0.44
CA ASN A 273 -4.83 32.18 0.61
C ASN A 273 -4.46 30.82 -0.04
N PRO A 274 -3.17 30.47 -0.16
CA PRO A 274 -2.76 29.22 -0.81
C PRO A 274 -3.15 27.96 -0.03
N LEU A 275 -3.54 28.11 1.24
CA LEU A 275 -3.91 26.98 2.11
C LEU A 275 -5.42 26.68 2.09
N ALA A 276 -6.24 27.57 1.54
CA ALA A 276 -7.71 27.43 1.49
C ALA A 276 -8.21 26.51 0.36
N HIS A 277 -7.50 25.40 0.11
CA HIS A 277 -7.95 24.34 -0.79
C HIS A 277 -9.08 23.53 -0.13
N ALA A 278 -10.03 23.04 -0.94
CA ALA A 278 -11.19 22.28 -0.49
C ALA A 278 -10.84 21.12 0.49
N VAL A 279 -9.78 20.35 0.19
CA VAL A 279 -9.35 19.23 1.05
C VAL A 279 -8.82 19.71 2.40
N MET A 280 -8.01 20.77 2.43
CA MET A 280 -7.45 21.33 3.67
C MET A 280 -8.56 21.89 4.55
N ARG A 281 -9.49 22.63 3.95
CA ARG A 281 -10.70 23.17 4.58
C ARG A 281 -11.52 22.06 5.23
N ALA A 282 -11.85 21.01 4.48
CA ALA A 282 -12.64 19.90 4.97
C ALA A 282 -11.95 19.14 6.14
N ILE A 283 -10.63 18.92 6.07
CA ILE A 283 -9.87 18.31 7.16
C ILE A 283 -9.92 19.19 8.43
N ALA A 284 -9.76 20.50 8.28
CA ALA A 284 -9.84 21.43 9.39
C ALA A 284 -11.25 21.48 10.01
N MET A 285 -12.31 21.42 9.20
CA MET A 285 -13.70 21.27 9.67
C MET A 285 -13.87 20.02 10.53
N VAL A 286 -13.32 18.87 10.11
CA VAL A 286 -13.35 17.62 10.89
C VAL A 286 -12.58 17.77 12.21
N ALA A 287 -11.41 18.42 12.18
CA ALA A 287 -10.62 18.68 13.39
C ALA A 287 -11.40 19.52 14.41
N ASN A 288 -12.04 20.61 13.96
CA ASN A 288 -12.87 21.45 14.82
C ASN A 288 -14.08 20.71 15.37
N LYS A 289 -14.74 19.88 14.56
CA LYS A 289 -15.85 19.02 15.03
C LYS A 289 -15.39 18.08 16.15
N ARG A 290 -14.24 17.42 16.00
CA ARG A 290 -13.68 16.56 17.07
C ARG A 290 -13.35 17.34 18.33
N LEU A 291 -12.72 18.52 18.20
CA LEU A 291 -12.42 19.38 19.34
C LEU A 291 -13.70 19.81 20.05
N ALA A 292 -14.74 20.17 19.30
CA ALA A 292 -16.04 20.58 19.83
C ALA A 292 -16.77 19.44 20.57
N LEU A 293 -16.59 18.17 20.16
CA LEU A 293 -17.16 17.00 20.84
C LEU A 293 -16.57 16.76 22.24
N GLY A 294 -15.32 17.15 22.47
CA GLY A 294 -14.62 16.97 23.75
C GLY A 294 -14.43 18.25 24.57
N SER A 295 -15.05 19.36 24.15
CA SER A 295 -14.87 20.67 24.79
C SER A 295 -16.10 21.14 25.56
N ASP A 296 -15.89 22.04 26.52
CA ASP A 296 -16.95 22.72 27.26
C ASP A 296 -17.88 23.54 26.32
N PRO A 297 -19.14 23.81 26.72
CA PRO A 297 -20.13 24.51 25.89
C PRO A 297 -19.63 25.84 25.29
N SER A 298 -18.93 26.66 26.07
CA SER A 298 -18.41 27.96 25.59
C SER A 298 -17.34 27.82 24.51
N LYS A 299 -16.44 26.82 24.65
CA LYS A 299 -15.41 26.53 23.66
C LYS A 299 -16.00 25.85 22.43
N LYS A 300 -17.05 25.03 22.60
CA LYS A 300 -17.85 24.48 21.50
C LYS A 300 -18.51 25.59 20.68
N GLU A 301 -19.09 26.60 21.31
CA GLU A 301 -19.68 27.76 20.62
C GLU A 301 -18.62 28.54 19.81
N GLN A 302 -17.45 28.80 20.39
CA GLN A 302 -16.34 29.43 19.67
C GLN A 302 -15.83 28.60 18.48
N LEU A 303 -15.70 27.28 18.65
CA LEU A 303 -15.27 26.36 17.58
C LEU A 303 -16.33 26.20 16.47
N LEU A 304 -17.60 26.45 16.78
CA LEU A 304 -18.72 26.39 15.83
C LEU A 304 -19.20 27.76 15.34
N SER A 305 -18.56 28.86 15.76
CA SER A 305 -18.87 30.21 15.27
C SER A 305 -18.77 30.33 13.75
N SER A 306 -19.54 31.24 13.17
CA SER A 306 -19.59 31.52 11.73
C SER A 306 -18.44 32.38 11.22
N GLU A 307 -17.69 33.04 12.12
CA GLU A 307 -16.60 33.93 11.72
C GLU A 307 -15.45 33.15 11.04
N PRO A 308 -15.02 33.56 9.84
CA PRO A 308 -13.96 32.87 9.10
C PRO A 308 -12.65 32.84 9.90
N ASP A 309 -12.03 31.68 9.98
CA ASP A 309 -10.78 31.46 10.70
C ASP A 309 -9.59 31.26 9.75
N TYR A 310 -8.44 31.82 10.08
CA TYR A 310 -7.19 31.66 9.32
C TYR A 310 -6.28 30.60 9.96
N PRO A 311 -5.43 29.90 9.17
CA PRO A 311 -5.23 30.06 7.74
C PRO A 311 -6.11 29.14 6.88
N PHE A 312 -6.90 28.24 7.47
CA PHE A 312 -7.56 27.18 6.71
C PHE A 312 -8.98 27.52 6.27
N LEU A 313 -9.66 28.54 6.79
CA LEU A 313 -11.09 28.79 6.52
C LEU A 313 -11.94 27.53 6.80
N SER A 314 -11.78 27.03 8.02
CA SER A 314 -12.42 25.82 8.53
C SER A 314 -13.85 26.05 9.03
N LYS A 315 -14.35 27.29 9.04
CA LYS A 315 -15.76 27.60 9.21
C LYS A 315 -16.54 27.49 7.89
N PRO A 316 -17.83 27.13 7.93
CA PRO A 316 -18.66 27.07 6.72
C PRO A 316 -18.82 28.46 6.11
N LEU A 317 -18.53 28.59 4.81
CA LEU A 317 -18.62 29.86 4.06
C LEU A 317 -19.89 29.94 3.22
N THR A 318 -20.43 28.79 2.81
CA THR A 318 -21.65 28.72 1.97
C THR A 318 -22.80 28.07 2.74
N PRO A 319 -24.07 28.34 2.37
CA PRO A 319 -25.22 27.65 2.96
C PRO A 319 -25.14 26.12 2.83
N LEU A 320 -24.58 25.64 1.72
CA LEU A 320 -24.39 24.21 1.49
C LEU A 320 -23.34 23.60 2.44
N GLU A 321 -22.26 24.31 2.74
CA GLU A 321 -21.30 23.91 3.78
C GLU A 321 -21.94 23.94 5.17
N ALA A 322 -22.70 24.99 5.48
CA ALA A 322 -23.36 25.18 6.77
C ALA A 322 -24.35 24.05 7.10
N ARG A 323 -25.09 23.55 6.08
CA ARG A 323 -26.03 22.42 6.22
C ARG A 323 -25.40 21.17 6.83
N TYR A 324 -24.15 20.86 6.47
CA TYR A 324 -23.43 19.69 7.00
C TYR A 324 -22.54 20.04 8.19
N ALA A 325 -22.11 21.29 8.32
CA ALA A 325 -21.33 21.76 9.46
C ALA A 325 -22.17 21.78 10.76
N SER A 326 -23.45 22.15 10.68
CA SER A 326 -24.38 22.21 11.82
C SER A 326 -24.73 20.84 12.42
N THR A 327 -24.54 19.76 11.66
CA THR A 327 -24.72 18.39 12.16
C THR A 327 -23.56 18.03 13.11
N THR A 328 -23.81 18.10 14.42
CA THR A 328 -22.78 17.87 15.46
C THR A 328 -22.65 16.42 15.91
N ASP A 329 -23.64 15.57 15.65
CA ASP A 329 -23.67 14.16 16.08
C ASP A 329 -23.15 13.20 14.99
N ASN A 330 -22.50 13.74 13.95
CA ASN A 330 -22.12 13.02 12.75
C ASN A 330 -20.70 12.44 12.76
N LEU A 331 -20.06 12.39 13.93
CA LEU A 331 -18.72 11.83 14.12
C LEU A 331 -18.55 11.27 15.53
N SER A 332 -17.88 10.14 15.67
CA SER A 332 -17.55 9.57 16.98
C SER A 332 -16.50 10.40 17.74
N HIS A 333 -16.73 10.58 19.05
CA HIS A 333 -15.84 11.35 19.94
C HIS A 333 -14.44 10.72 20.11
N ASN A 334 -14.30 9.40 19.97
CA ASN A 334 -13.06 8.66 20.21
C ASN A 334 -12.17 8.42 18.97
N GLY A 335 -12.48 9.00 17.82
CA GLY A 335 -11.67 8.79 16.62
C GLY A 335 -10.46 9.74 16.52
N TYR A 336 -9.46 9.34 15.72
CA TYR A 336 -8.30 10.17 15.39
C TYR A 336 -8.51 10.90 14.06
N LEU A 337 -8.63 12.23 14.08
CA LEU A 337 -8.73 13.11 12.89
C LEU A 337 -9.58 12.55 11.73
N CYS A 338 -9.00 12.06 10.63
CA CYS A 338 -9.77 11.46 9.53
C CYS A 338 -9.48 9.96 9.35
N LEU A 339 -9.04 9.28 10.42
CA LEU A 339 -8.75 7.85 10.45
C LEU A 339 -9.91 7.07 9.85
N ASP A 340 -9.66 6.20 8.87
CA ASP A 340 -10.67 5.34 8.24
C ASP A 340 -11.91 6.07 7.65
N LEU A 341 -11.85 7.40 7.46
CA LEU A 341 -12.86 8.13 6.71
C LEU A 341 -12.63 7.99 5.20
N GLU A 342 -13.67 8.27 4.43
CA GLU A 342 -13.65 8.31 2.96
C GLU A 342 -13.59 9.76 2.48
N LEU A 343 -12.70 10.06 1.54
CA LEU A 343 -12.51 11.39 0.96
C LEU A 343 -12.94 11.38 -0.52
N TYR A 344 -13.97 12.14 -0.86
CA TYR A 344 -14.45 12.32 -2.23
C TYR A 344 -14.11 13.73 -2.73
N VAL A 345 -13.35 13.83 -3.81
CA VAL A 345 -12.85 15.12 -4.32
C VAL A 345 -13.20 15.28 -5.80
N SER A 346 -13.74 16.43 -6.17
CA SER A 346 -14.10 16.72 -7.58
C SER A 346 -12.89 16.64 -8.53
N HIS A 347 -11.73 17.10 -8.07
CA HIS A 347 -10.47 17.16 -8.81
C HIS A 347 -9.38 16.39 -8.06
N GLU A 348 -8.45 15.78 -8.78
CA GLU A 348 -7.30 15.10 -8.18
C GLU A 348 -6.52 16.07 -7.26
N PRO A 349 -6.34 15.71 -5.97
CA PRO A 349 -5.62 16.53 -5.01
C PRO A 349 -4.18 16.84 -5.46
N CYS A 350 -3.76 18.09 -5.26
CA CYS A 350 -2.37 18.47 -5.44
C CYS A 350 -1.45 17.81 -4.40
N VAL A 351 -0.13 17.94 -4.56
CA VAL A 351 0.87 17.39 -3.62
C VAL A 351 0.55 17.74 -2.16
N GLY A 352 0.24 19.00 -1.86
CA GLY A 352 -0.10 19.43 -0.50
C GLY A 352 -1.36 18.78 0.05
N CYS A 353 -2.45 18.74 -0.73
CA CYS A 353 -3.71 18.12 -0.32
C CYS A 353 -3.62 16.60 -0.21
N ALA A 354 -2.89 15.95 -1.12
CA ALA A 354 -2.65 14.51 -1.07
C ALA A 354 -1.83 14.13 0.17
N MET A 355 -0.78 14.88 0.49
CA MET A 355 0.01 14.67 1.71
C MET A 355 -0.81 14.95 2.97
N ALA A 356 -1.64 15.98 2.97
CA ALA A 356 -2.57 16.27 4.08
C ALA A 356 -3.58 15.13 4.30
N ALA A 357 -4.09 14.53 3.22
CA ALA A 357 -4.96 13.36 3.32
C ALA A 357 -4.24 12.15 3.95
N LEU A 358 -2.98 11.91 3.57
CA LEU A 358 -2.18 10.83 4.18
C LEU A 358 -1.89 11.08 5.67
N HIS A 359 -1.50 12.31 6.04
CA HIS A 359 -1.33 12.69 7.45
C HIS A 359 -2.62 12.57 8.25
N SER A 360 -3.77 12.81 7.62
CA SER A 360 -5.08 12.69 8.24
C SER A 360 -5.60 11.26 8.33
N ARG A 361 -4.87 10.28 7.76
CA ARG A 361 -5.15 8.84 7.79
C ARG A 361 -6.48 8.43 7.15
N PHE A 362 -6.87 9.06 6.05
CA PHE A 362 -8.01 8.60 5.26
C PHE A 362 -7.78 7.14 4.81
N GLY A 363 -8.81 6.31 4.93
CA GLY A 363 -8.76 4.91 4.49
C GLY A 363 -9.01 4.77 2.99
N ARG A 364 -9.84 5.66 2.42
CA ARG A 364 -10.25 5.64 1.01
C ARG A 364 -10.30 7.04 0.45
N LEU A 365 -9.92 7.19 -0.81
CA LEU A 365 -9.98 8.44 -1.54
C LEU A 365 -10.52 8.19 -2.95
N VAL A 366 -11.52 8.95 -3.35
CA VAL A 366 -12.09 8.89 -4.71
C VAL A 366 -12.01 10.28 -5.32
N PHE A 367 -11.49 10.39 -6.53
CA PHE A 367 -11.47 11.66 -7.25
C PHE A 367 -12.13 11.56 -8.63
N GLY A 368 -12.76 12.65 -9.07
CA GLY A 368 -13.40 12.71 -10.39
C GLY A 368 -12.42 13.02 -11.51
N ARG A 369 -11.98 14.28 -11.58
CA ARG A 369 -11.13 14.77 -12.68
C ARG A 369 -9.64 14.62 -12.35
N ARG A 370 -8.90 13.87 -13.17
CA ARG A 370 -7.42 13.78 -13.11
C ARG A 370 -6.78 15.15 -13.40
N MET A 371 -5.77 15.53 -12.63
CA MET A 371 -5.06 16.82 -12.76
C MET A 371 -3.61 16.59 -13.20
N GLN A 372 -3.37 16.46 -14.50
CA GLN A 372 -2.04 16.07 -15.03
C GLN A 372 -0.88 16.95 -14.53
N ARG A 373 -1.09 18.27 -14.41
CA ARG A 373 -0.01 19.20 -14.06
C ARG A 373 0.27 19.30 -12.56
N THR A 374 -0.71 18.98 -11.71
CA THR A 374 -0.66 19.33 -10.28
C THR A 374 -1.03 18.17 -9.35
N GLY A 375 -1.73 17.17 -9.85
CA GLY A 375 -2.21 16.00 -9.13
C GLY A 375 -1.07 15.10 -8.67
N ALA A 376 -1.20 14.57 -7.45
CA ALA A 376 -0.14 13.79 -6.81
C ALA A 376 -0.56 12.33 -6.48
N LEU A 377 -1.77 11.94 -6.87
CA LEU A 377 -2.27 10.60 -6.59
C LEU A 377 -1.94 9.63 -7.70
N VAL A 378 -1.88 10.05 -8.97
CA VAL A 378 -1.55 9.14 -10.06
C VAL A 378 -0.03 8.97 -10.22
N ALA A 379 0.42 7.71 -10.31
CA ALA A 379 1.82 7.35 -10.55
C ALA A 379 2.19 7.28 -12.05
N GLU A 380 1.19 7.07 -12.91
CA GLU A 380 1.39 6.93 -14.35
C GLU A 380 1.77 8.27 -15.00
N VAL A 381 2.94 8.28 -15.65
CA VAL A 381 3.34 9.37 -16.54
C VAL A 381 3.00 8.96 -17.97
N GLN A 382 2.31 9.82 -18.73
CA GLN A 382 2.05 9.56 -20.15
C GLN A 382 3.38 9.56 -20.93
N ALA A 383 3.75 8.39 -21.46
CA ALA A 383 4.94 8.21 -22.26
C ALA A 383 4.93 9.15 -23.49
N GLY A 384 6.05 9.81 -23.76
CA GLY A 384 6.21 10.70 -24.90
C GLY A 384 5.72 12.15 -24.71
N LYS A 385 5.22 12.52 -23.53
CA LYS A 385 4.90 13.91 -23.18
C LYS A 385 5.93 14.50 -22.22
N ALA A 386 6.15 15.81 -22.32
CA ALA A 386 7.02 16.54 -21.39
C ALA A 386 6.52 16.35 -19.94
N PHE A 387 7.43 16.45 -18.96
CA PHE A 387 7.12 16.31 -17.52
C PHE A 387 5.89 17.12 -17.07
N VAL A 388 5.68 18.30 -17.66
CA VAL A 388 4.54 19.18 -17.36
C VAL A 388 3.21 18.59 -17.81
N ASP A 389 3.17 17.89 -18.94
CA ASP A 389 1.93 17.38 -19.55
C ASP A 389 1.73 15.87 -19.33
N GLY A 390 2.78 15.17 -18.87
CA GLY A 390 2.79 13.74 -18.64
C GLY A 390 2.19 13.30 -17.31
N GLY A 391 2.06 14.18 -16.32
CA GLY A 391 1.76 13.78 -14.94
C GLY A 391 2.97 13.92 -14.03
N LEU A 392 2.77 14.33 -12.77
CA LEU A 392 3.84 14.40 -11.78
C LEU A 392 4.38 13.01 -11.36
N GLY A 393 3.59 11.95 -11.56
CA GLY A 393 4.01 10.56 -11.35
C GLY A 393 4.30 10.19 -9.89
N TYR A 394 3.85 10.99 -8.92
CA TYR A 394 4.19 10.76 -7.52
C TYR A 394 3.57 9.50 -6.95
N GLY A 395 2.29 9.20 -7.24
CA GLY A 395 1.63 8.03 -6.68
C GLY A 395 1.63 7.99 -5.16
N LEU A 396 1.46 9.14 -4.48
CA LEU A 396 1.78 9.30 -3.05
C LEU A 396 1.11 8.26 -2.15
N PHE A 397 -0.11 7.85 -2.49
CA PHE A 397 -0.91 6.91 -1.69
C PHE A 397 -0.30 5.51 -1.52
N TRP A 398 0.69 5.14 -2.35
CA TRP A 398 1.27 3.81 -2.38
C TRP A 398 2.79 3.79 -2.19
N ARG A 399 3.41 4.94 -1.91
CA ARG A 399 4.86 5.05 -1.76
C ARG A 399 5.37 4.25 -0.55
N PRO A 400 6.39 3.39 -0.73
CA PRO A 400 6.90 2.56 0.36
C PRO A 400 7.57 3.39 1.48
N GLU A 401 8.02 4.61 1.18
CA GLU A 401 8.65 5.52 2.13
C GLU A 401 7.66 6.15 3.11
N LEU A 402 6.35 6.05 2.85
CA LEU A 402 5.31 6.66 3.68
C LEU A 402 4.64 5.62 4.59
N ASN A 403 4.45 6.00 5.86
CA ASN A 403 3.96 5.11 6.92
C ASN A 403 2.46 4.79 6.84
N TRP A 404 1.68 5.61 6.12
CA TRP A 404 0.24 5.40 5.93
C TRP A 404 -0.07 5.15 4.47
N LYS A 405 -1.00 4.22 4.21
CA LYS A 405 -1.48 3.89 2.86
C LYS A 405 -3.00 3.92 2.86
N GLY A 406 -3.57 4.55 1.84
CA GLY A 406 -5.01 4.55 1.58
C GLY A 406 -5.31 3.86 0.25
N LEU A 407 -6.55 3.44 0.05
CA LEU A 407 -7.02 2.99 -1.26
C LEU A 407 -7.52 4.18 -2.07
N VAL A 408 -7.13 4.26 -3.35
CA VAL A 408 -7.47 5.40 -4.21
C VAL A 408 -8.14 4.92 -5.49
N TRP A 409 -9.21 5.60 -5.88
CA TRP A 409 -9.90 5.37 -7.15
C TRP A 409 -10.06 6.68 -7.92
N GLN A 410 -9.89 6.60 -9.24
CA GLN A 410 -10.40 7.60 -10.16
C GLN A 410 -11.80 7.16 -10.60
N PHE A 411 -12.79 8.03 -10.42
CA PHE A 411 -14.14 7.78 -10.89
C PHE A 411 -14.23 8.08 -12.39
N GLN A 412 -14.63 7.08 -13.16
CA GLN A 412 -14.95 7.24 -14.58
C GLN A 412 -16.47 7.27 -14.71
N ARG A 413 -17.01 8.35 -15.31
CA ARG A 413 -18.40 8.32 -15.77
C ARG A 413 -18.45 7.44 -17.01
N GLU A 414 -19.46 6.58 -17.10
CA GLU A 414 -19.77 5.91 -18.36
C GLU A 414 -20.06 7.01 -19.39
N VAL A 415 -19.23 7.06 -20.42
CA VAL A 415 -19.49 7.87 -21.60
C VAL A 415 -20.23 6.93 -22.54
N ASP A 416 -21.53 7.14 -22.71
CA ASP A 416 -22.26 6.43 -23.75
C ASP A 416 -21.58 6.70 -25.10
N THR A 417 -21.51 5.69 -25.95
CA THR A 417 -20.77 5.68 -27.23
C THR A 417 -21.32 6.63 -28.30
N ASP A 418 -22.14 7.61 -27.94
CA ASP A 418 -22.42 8.80 -28.73
C ASP A 418 -21.97 10.01 -27.92
N GLY A 419 -20.99 10.77 -28.43
CA GLY A 419 -20.29 11.87 -27.74
C GLY A 419 -21.13 13.10 -27.38
N SER A 420 -22.38 12.93 -26.99
CA SER A 420 -23.18 13.92 -26.28
C SER A 420 -22.99 13.74 -24.77
N GLU A 421 -22.42 14.74 -24.12
CA GLU A 421 -22.60 14.91 -22.68
C GLU A 421 -24.11 14.93 -22.40
N VAL A 422 -24.60 13.98 -21.60
CA VAL A 422 -25.99 14.03 -21.13
C VAL A 422 -26.09 15.23 -20.18
N CYS A 423 -26.57 16.36 -20.71
CA CYS A 423 -27.28 17.34 -19.92
C CYS A 423 -28.58 16.67 -19.47
N GLU A 424 -28.59 16.07 -18.28
CA GLU A 424 -29.86 15.87 -17.57
C GLU A 424 -30.35 17.26 -17.10
N GLU A 425 -30.82 18.07 -18.04
CA GLU A 425 -31.90 19.00 -17.76
C GLU A 425 -33.17 18.16 -17.66
N ASN A 426 -33.55 17.77 -16.45
CA ASN A 426 -34.94 17.58 -16.01
C ASN A 426 -34.96 17.32 -14.50
N GLY A 427 -35.36 18.35 -13.75
CA GLY A 427 -35.54 18.28 -12.30
C GLY A 427 -35.25 19.57 -11.54
N ALA A 428 -35.33 20.73 -12.18
CA ALA A 428 -35.66 21.96 -11.45
C ALA A 428 -37.17 21.98 -11.23
N ASP A 429 -37.57 22.39 -10.03
CA ASP A 429 -38.93 22.55 -9.50
C ASP A 429 -39.62 21.28 -8.97
N GLU A 430 -39.15 20.82 -7.80
CA GLU A 430 -40.07 20.44 -6.72
C GLU A 430 -39.52 21.03 -5.40
N PRO A 431 -40.23 21.95 -4.74
CA PRO A 431 -39.82 22.48 -3.45
C PRO A 431 -39.85 21.36 -2.41
N PHE A 432 -38.86 21.35 -1.54
CA PHE A 432 -38.77 20.46 -0.38
C PHE A 432 -40.03 20.69 0.49
N SER A 433 -41.06 19.87 0.31
CA SER A 433 -42.30 19.98 1.07
C SER A 433 -42.06 19.52 2.50
N GLU A 434 -42.32 20.45 3.42
CA GLU A 434 -42.50 20.23 4.84
C GLU A 434 -43.63 19.22 5.14
N GLU A 435 -43.54 18.65 6.35
CA GLU A 435 -44.61 18.00 7.12
C GLU A 435 -45.16 16.63 6.66
N THR A 436 -44.90 15.63 7.50
CA THR A 436 -45.97 15.14 8.38
C THR A 436 -45.39 14.48 9.63
N SER A 437 -45.77 15.07 10.75
CA SER A 437 -45.81 14.54 12.10
C SER A 437 -46.68 13.27 12.18
N VAL A 438 -46.15 12.22 12.80
CA VAL A 438 -46.69 11.49 13.96
C VAL A 438 -45.52 10.89 14.75
#